data_AF-A0A1N6CNB2-F1
#
_entry.id   AF-A0A1N6CNB2-F1
#
_cell.length_a   1.000
_cell.length_b   1.000
_cell.length_c   1.000
_cell.angle_alpha   90.00
_cell.angle_beta   90.00
_cell.angle_gamma   90.00
#
_symmetry.space_group_name_H-M   'P 1'
#
loop_
_entity.id
_entity.type
_entity.pdbx_description
1 polymer ?
#
loop_
_entity_poly.entity_id
_entity_poly.type
_entity_poly.pdbx_seq_one_letter_code
_entity_poly.pdbx_strand_id
1 'polypeptide(L)'
;MTTMLIITAAIIGALVLSGKARNMTANQWFALAVALLGVNFLRGGSWIIGTALIGGAAFLSGWRILIPARDEPEKKRKPRNFELDRARSLLGVDDKADRTAINNAWRDRLAEHHPDRGGDEEMARMINRARDILLDELDG
;
A
#
# COMPACT_ATOMS: atom_id res chain seq x y z
N MET A 1 37.97 -14.69 16.83
CA MET A 1 37.62 -13.28 16.54
C MET A 1 37.40 -13.01 15.06
N THR A 2 38.20 -13.58 14.13
CA THR A 2 38.07 -13.35 12.68
C THR A 2 36.79 -13.89 12.04
N THR A 3 36.26 -15.01 12.54
CA THR A 3 34.98 -15.59 12.05
C THR A 3 33.75 -14.71 12.35
N MET A 4 33.85 -13.81 13.34
CA MET A 4 32.76 -12.93 13.80
C MET A 4 32.47 -11.79 12.82
N LEU A 5 33.51 -11.25 12.18
CA LEU A 5 33.38 -10.19 11.18
C LEU A 5 32.77 -10.74 9.89
N ILE A 6 33.06 -11.99 9.55
CA ILE A 6 32.60 -12.61 8.29
C ILE A 6 31.09 -12.86 8.31
N ILE A 7 30.53 -13.34 9.43
CA ILE A 7 29.08 -13.61 9.52
C ILE A 7 28.28 -12.29 9.57
N THR A 8 28.79 -11.30 10.29
CA THR A 8 28.14 -9.98 10.38
C THR A 8 28.19 -9.27 9.03
N ALA A 9 29.33 -9.32 8.32
CA ALA A 9 29.47 -8.81 6.97
C ALA A 9 28.61 -9.60 5.96
N ALA A 10 28.42 -10.91 6.13
CA ALA A 10 27.58 -11.73 5.26
C ALA A 10 26.09 -11.39 5.40
N ILE A 11 25.60 -11.14 6.62
CA ILE A 11 24.21 -10.74 6.86
C ILE A 11 23.95 -9.33 6.30
N ILE A 12 24.85 -8.38 6.56
CA ILE A 12 24.76 -7.02 6.01
C ILE A 12 24.86 -7.05 4.48
N GLY A 13 25.79 -7.84 3.93
CA GLY A 13 25.99 -8.02 2.49
C GLY A 13 24.77 -8.62 1.80
N ALA A 14 24.16 -9.66 2.36
CA ALA A 14 22.93 -10.26 1.85
C ALA A 14 21.75 -9.26 1.88
N LEU A 15 21.67 -8.42 2.91
CA LEU A 15 20.63 -7.39 3.02
C LEU A 15 20.79 -6.29 1.96
N VAL A 16 22.02 -5.85 1.71
CA VAL A 16 22.36 -4.83 0.71
C VAL A 16 22.15 -5.37 -0.71
N LEU A 17 22.55 -6.61 -1.00
CA LEU A 17 22.33 -7.25 -2.31
C LEU A 17 20.84 -7.52 -2.60
N SER A 18 20.00 -7.73 -1.58
CA SER A 18 18.56 -7.95 -1.76
C SER A 18 17.78 -6.70 -2.20
N GLY A 19 18.42 -5.53 -2.27
CA GLY A 19 17.78 -4.24 -2.59
C GLY A 19 16.89 -3.69 -1.46
N LYS A 20 16.63 -4.49 -0.42
CA LYS A 20 15.72 -4.15 0.70
C LYS A 20 16.26 -3.03 1.59
N ALA A 21 17.58 -2.86 1.62
CA ALA A 21 18.28 -1.78 2.32
C ALA A 21 17.84 -0.37 1.86
N ARG A 22 17.41 -0.21 0.60
CA ARG A 22 17.07 1.10 0.01
C ARG A 22 15.72 1.67 0.48
N ASN A 23 14.83 0.81 0.97
CA ASN A 23 13.51 1.17 1.48
C ASN A 23 13.44 1.15 3.02
N MET A 24 14.55 0.84 3.71
CA MET A 24 14.55 0.76 5.18
C MET A 24 14.64 2.14 5.81
N THR A 25 13.75 2.40 6.75
CA THR A 25 13.74 3.64 7.55
C THR A 25 14.88 3.64 8.57
N ALA A 26 15.28 4.82 9.06
CA ALA A 26 16.37 4.96 10.04
C ALA A 26 16.14 4.11 11.31
N ASN A 27 14.88 3.96 11.74
CA ASN A 27 14.51 3.14 12.90
C ASN A 27 14.71 1.63 12.63
N GLN A 28 14.53 1.17 11.39
CA GLN A 28 14.75 -0.23 11.01
C GLN A 28 16.24 -0.57 10.94
N TRP A 29 17.08 0.39 10.52
CA TRP A 29 18.54 0.25 10.61
C TRP A 29 19.03 0.16 12.04
N PHE A 30 18.48 0.99 12.94
CA PHE A 30 18.78 0.93 14.37
C PHE A 30 18.33 -0.41 14.99
N ALA A 31 17.12 -0.87 14.68
CA ALA A 31 16.62 -2.16 15.15
C ALA A 31 17.50 -3.34 14.68
N LEU A 32 18.03 -3.28 13.45
CA LEU A 32 18.95 -4.29 12.93
C LEU A 32 20.28 -4.30 13.68
N ALA A 33 20.83 -3.13 13.99
CA ALA A 33 22.03 -3.01 14.82
C ALA A 33 21.82 -3.58 16.22
N VAL A 34 20.69 -3.27 16.86
CA VAL A 34 20.30 -3.81 18.18
C VAL A 34 20.10 -5.33 18.13
N ALA A 35 19.46 -5.85 17.09
CA ALA A 35 19.25 -7.29 16.93
C ALA A 35 20.58 -8.04 16.77
N LEU A 36 21.54 -7.50 16.00
CA LEU A 36 22.88 -8.08 15.84
C LEU A 36 23.65 -8.09 17.17
N LEU A 37 23.55 -7.02 17.97
CA LEU A 37 24.12 -6.98 19.32
C LEU A 37 23.45 -8.00 20.26
N GLY A 38 22.14 -8.20 20.15
CA GLY A 38 21.38 -9.20 20.91
C GLY A 38 21.81 -10.64 20.59
N VAL A 39 22.01 -10.96 19.31
CA VAL A 39 22.51 -12.28 18.88
C VAL A 39 23.90 -12.57 19.46
N ASN A 40 24.77 -11.55 19.56
CA ASN A 40 26.09 -11.70 20.17
C ASN A 40 25.99 -12.04 21.68
N PHE A 41 25.01 -11.48 22.38
CA PHE A 41 24.81 -11.74 23.81
C PHE A 41 24.23 -13.13 24.12
N LEU A 42 23.43 -13.71 23.22
CA LEU A 42 22.90 -15.06 23.36
C LEU A 42 24.01 -16.13 23.43
N ARG A 43 25.16 -15.89 22.80
CA ARG A 43 26.27 -16.86 22.72
C ARG A 43 27.26 -16.77 23.89
N GLY A 44 27.18 -15.71 24.70
CA GLY A 44 28.03 -15.45 25.87
C GLY A 44 27.50 -15.96 27.21
N GLY A 45 26.37 -16.70 27.22
CA GLY A 45 25.80 -17.31 28.43
C GLY A 45 24.72 -16.47 29.14
N SER A 46 24.51 -15.21 28.76
CA SER A 46 23.39 -14.41 29.27
C SER A 46 22.21 -14.42 28.30
N TRP A 47 21.48 -15.53 28.33
CA TRP A 47 20.34 -15.77 27.44
C TRP A 47 19.23 -14.72 27.60
N ILE A 48 19.02 -14.23 28.83
CA ILE A 48 17.98 -13.25 29.19
C ILE A 48 18.19 -11.91 28.46
N ILE A 49 19.41 -11.40 28.44
CA ILE A 49 19.74 -10.12 27.79
C ILE A 49 19.59 -10.23 26.27
N GLY A 50 20.01 -11.35 25.69
CA GLY A 50 19.85 -11.61 24.26
C GLY A 50 18.38 -11.67 23.84
N THR A 51 17.52 -12.36 24.60
CA THR A 51 16.07 -12.39 24.33
C THR A 51 15.41 -11.04 24.53
N ALA A 52 15.82 -10.25 25.53
CA ALA A 52 15.27 -8.91 25.76
C ALA A 52 15.60 -7.94 24.61
N LEU A 53 16.82 -8.01 24.06
CA LEU A 53 17.24 -7.17 22.93
C LEU A 53 16.53 -7.56 21.63
N ILE A 54 16.35 -8.85 21.35
CA ILE A 54 15.59 -9.32 20.16
C ILE A 54 14.11 -8.98 20.30
N GLY A 55 13.53 -9.18 21.48
CA GLY A 55 12.15 -8.78 21.77
C GLY A 55 11.95 -7.26 21.64
N GLY A 56 12.88 -6.46 22.18
CA GLY A 56 12.87 -5.01 22.06
C GLY A 56 13.02 -4.52 20.62
N ALA A 57 13.88 -5.16 19.82
CA ALA A 57 14.03 -4.86 18.40
C ALA A 57 12.76 -5.23 17.61
N ALA A 58 12.11 -6.35 17.92
CA ALA A 58 10.84 -6.74 17.33
C ALA A 58 9.72 -5.75 17.71
N PHE A 59 9.69 -5.29 18.96
CA PHE A 59 8.72 -4.30 19.44
C PHE A 59 8.90 -2.93 18.76
N LEU A 60 10.13 -2.40 18.72
CA LEU A 60 10.45 -1.12 18.09
C LEU A 60 10.26 -1.13 16.57
N SER A 61 10.46 -2.28 15.93
CA SER A 61 10.24 -2.44 14.48
C SER A 61 8.81 -2.89 14.12
N GLY A 62 7.91 -3.03 15.10
CA GLY A 62 6.52 -3.41 14.91
C GLY A 62 6.33 -4.80 14.31
N TRP A 63 7.23 -5.75 14.64
CA TRP A 63 7.26 -7.12 14.11
C TRP A 63 7.47 -7.26 12.59
N ARG A 64 7.59 -6.13 11.87
CA ARG A 64 7.62 -6.05 10.40
C ARG A 64 8.91 -6.59 9.77
N ILE A 65 9.95 -6.79 10.58
CA ILE A 65 11.19 -7.44 10.16
C ILE A 65 11.04 -8.97 10.09
N LEU A 66 10.28 -9.59 11.02
CA LEU A 66 10.11 -11.06 11.06
C LEU A 66 8.89 -11.55 10.28
N ILE A 67 7.80 -10.78 10.29
CA ILE A 67 6.62 -11.07 9.48
C ILE A 67 6.58 -9.98 8.42
N PRO A 68 7.02 -10.25 7.17
CA PRO A 68 6.81 -9.30 6.09
C PRO A 68 5.30 -9.18 5.93
N ALA A 69 4.72 -8.11 6.49
CA ALA A 69 3.41 -7.66 6.07
C ALA A 69 3.47 -7.61 4.55
N ARG A 70 2.57 -8.33 3.88
CA ARG A 70 2.33 -8.04 2.47
C ARG A 70 1.95 -6.57 2.46
N ASP A 71 2.87 -5.72 2.04
CA ASP A 71 2.62 -4.32 1.79
C ASP A 71 1.63 -4.30 0.62
N GLU A 72 0.34 -4.59 0.89
CA GLU A 72 -0.69 -4.15 -0.03
C GLU A 72 -0.52 -2.64 -0.06
N PRO A 73 -0.21 -2.07 -1.23
CA PRO A 73 -0.01 -0.64 -1.34
C PRO A 73 -1.27 0.00 -0.79
N GLU A 74 -1.13 0.70 0.33
CA GLU A 74 -2.20 1.46 0.95
C GLU A 74 -2.71 2.40 -0.14
N LYS A 75 -3.81 2.00 -0.79
CA LYS A 75 -4.35 2.70 -1.94
C LYS A 75 -4.89 3.99 -1.38
N LYS A 76 -4.06 5.04 -1.33
CA LYS A 76 -4.42 6.38 -0.85
C LYS A 76 -5.73 6.73 -1.53
N ARG A 77 -6.83 6.60 -0.77
CA ARG A 77 -8.18 6.85 -1.28
C ARG A 77 -8.19 8.33 -1.64
N LYS A 78 -8.51 8.64 -2.89
CA LYS A 78 -8.59 10.04 -3.32
C LYS A 78 -9.74 10.70 -2.54
N PRO A 79 -9.64 12.01 -2.24
CA PRO A 79 -10.71 12.71 -1.54
C PRO A 79 -12.03 12.59 -2.32
N ARG A 80 -13.14 12.37 -1.62
CA ARG A 80 -14.48 12.11 -2.20
C ARG A 80 -14.87 13.13 -3.27
N ASN A 81 -14.60 14.42 -3.03
CA ASN A 81 -14.92 15.50 -3.97
C ASN A 81 -14.24 15.30 -5.32
N PHE A 82 -13.00 14.81 -5.35
CA PHE A 82 -12.30 14.53 -6.59
C PHE A 82 -12.93 13.37 -7.39
N GLU A 83 -13.50 12.37 -6.70
CA GLU A 83 -14.21 11.29 -7.37
C GLU A 83 -15.55 11.76 -7.94
N LEU A 84 -16.26 12.63 -7.22
CA LEU A 84 -17.50 13.26 -7.71
C LEU A 84 -17.25 14.13 -8.94
N ASP A 85 -16.25 15.01 -8.91
CA ASP A 85 -15.94 15.89 -10.06
C ASP A 85 -15.51 15.08 -11.29
N ARG A 86 -14.73 14.02 -11.08
CA ARG A 86 -14.39 13.07 -12.15
C ARG A 86 -15.64 12.40 -12.70
N ALA A 87 -16.54 11.92 -11.86
CA ALA A 87 -17.76 11.24 -12.28
C ALA A 87 -18.67 12.18 -13.09
N ARG A 88 -18.83 13.43 -12.64
CA ARG A 88 -19.54 14.49 -13.37
C ARG A 88 -18.92 14.76 -14.73
N SER A 89 -17.59 14.92 -14.78
CA SER A 89 -16.87 15.14 -16.03
C SER A 89 -16.99 13.97 -17.00
N LEU A 90 -16.98 12.73 -16.50
CA LEU A 90 -17.09 11.53 -17.34
C LEU A 90 -18.47 11.40 -17.99
N LEU A 91 -19.54 11.67 -17.24
CA LEU A 91 -20.90 11.67 -17.78
C LEU A 91 -21.24 12.96 -18.53
N GLY A 92 -20.53 14.06 -18.27
CA GLY A 92 -20.81 15.38 -18.84
C GLY A 92 -22.02 16.06 -18.18
N VAL A 93 -22.21 15.83 -16.88
CA VAL A 93 -23.33 16.38 -16.10
C VAL A 93 -22.87 17.47 -15.14
N ASP A 94 -23.77 18.41 -14.85
CA ASP A 94 -23.53 19.55 -13.96
C ASP A 94 -23.60 19.15 -12.47
N ASP A 95 -23.21 20.05 -11.56
CA ASP A 95 -23.25 19.80 -10.11
C ASP A 95 -24.67 19.67 -9.56
N LYS A 96 -25.65 20.29 -10.22
CA LYS A 96 -27.09 20.24 -9.90
C LYS A 96 -27.87 19.17 -10.67
N ALA A 97 -27.19 18.25 -11.36
CA ALA A 97 -27.85 17.21 -12.13
C ALA A 97 -28.71 16.32 -11.22
N ASP A 98 -29.98 16.13 -11.60
CA ASP A 98 -30.88 15.23 -10.91
C ASP A 98 -30.67 13.77 -11.34
N ARG A 99 -31.34 12.85 -10.63
CA ARG A 99 -31.28 11.40 -10.93
C ARG A 99 -31.66 11.08 -12.37
N THR A 100 -32.56 11.85 -12.98
CA THR A 100 -33.01 11.63 -14.36
C THR A 100 -31.92 12.04 -15.35
N ALA A 101 -31.31 13.21 -15.16
CA ALA A 101 -30.21 13.71 -15.96
C ALA A 101 -28.99 12.79 -15.91
N ILE A 102 -28.63 12.28 -14.73
CA ILE A 102 -27.53 11.31 -14.56
C ILE A 102 -27.80 10.02 -15.34
N ASN A 103 -29.02 9.46 -15.23
CA ASN A 103 -29.35 8.23 -15.92
C ASN A 103 -29.41 8.41 -17.45
N ASN A 104 -29.89 9.55 -17.93
CA ASN A 104 -29.91 9.85 -19.37
C ASN A 104 -28.48 9.96 -19.92
N ALA A 105 -27.63 10.76 -19.28
CA ALA A 105 -26.23 10.91 -19.67
C ALA A 105 -25.47 9.57 -19.62
N TRP A 106 -25.74 8.73 -18.61
CA TRP A 106 -25.17 7.39 -18.52
C TRP A 106 -25.56 6.50 -19.71
N ARG A 107 -26.84 6.50 -20.12
CA ARG A 107 -27.30 5.69 -21.26
C ARG A 107 -26.63 6.12 -22.55
N ASP A 108 -26.50 7.43 -22.76
CA ASP A 108 -25.87 8.00 -23.96
C ASP A 108 -24.39 7.61 -24.01
N ARG A 109 -23.64 7.82 -22.92
CA ARG A 109 -22.22 7.47 -22.83
C ARG A 109 -21.96 5.97 -22.95
N LEU A 110 -22.80 5.15 -22.34
CA LEU A 110 -22.67 3.70 -22.40
C LEU A 110 -22.96 3.17 -23.81
N ALA A 111 -23.89 3.78 -24.54
CA ALA A 111 -24.18 3.43 -25.92
C ALA A 111 -23.03 3.77 -26.88
N GLU A 112 -22.29 4.85 -26.61
CA GLU A 112 -21.09 5.26 -27.34
C GLU A 112 -19.91 4.31 -27.11
N HIS A 113 -19.69 3.88 -25.87
CA HIS A 113 -18.53 3.06 -25.48
C HIS A 113 -18.87 1.58 -25.27
N HIS A 114 -20.00 1.10 -25.80
CA HIS A 114 -20.46 -0.26 -25.53
C HIS A 114 -19.48 -1.32 -26.06
N PRO A 115 -19.05 -2.29 -25.23
CA PRO A 115 -18.07 -3.31 -25.65
C PRO A 115 -18.59 -4.18 -26.81
N ASP A 116 -19.89 -4.48 -26.82
CA ASP A 116 -20.52 -5.26 -27.90
C ASP A 116 -20.46 -4.57 -29.29
N ARG A 117 -20.14 -3.28 -29.35
CA ARG A 117 -19.94 -2.53 -30.61
C ARG A 117 -18.47 -2.22 -30.88
N GLY A 118 -17.55 -2.93 -30.22
CA GLY A 118 -16.11 -2.71 -30.31
C GLY A 118 -15.60 -1.60 -29.39
N GLY A 119 -16.38 -1.20 -28.38
CA GLY A 119 -15.98 -0.23 -27.37
C GLY A 119 -15.02 -0.79 -26.31
N ASP A 120 -14.40 0.10 -25.55
CA ASP A 120 -13.47 -0.26 -24.47
C ASP A 120 -14.23 -0.69 -23.21
N GLU A 121 -14.04 -1.95 -22.79
CA GLU A 121 -14.60 -2.49 -21.55
C GLU A 121 -14.18 -1.69 -20.31
N GLU A 122 -12.95 -1.16 -20.28
CA GLU A 122 -12.47 -0.35 -19.17
C GLU A 122 -13.24 0.96 -19.09
N MET A 123 -13.52 1.59 -20.23
CA MET A 123 -14.32 2.79 -20.31
C MET A 123 -15.77 2.54 -19.87
N ALA A 124 -16.39 1.44 -20.32
CA ALA A 124 -17.73 1.05 -19.88
C ALA A 124 -17.80 0.84 -18.35
N ARG A 125 -16.79 0.18 -17.77
CA ARG A 125 -16.66 0.05 -16.30
C ARG A 125 -16.52 1.40 -15.61
N MET A 126 -15.73 2.32 -16.18
CA MET A 126 -15.54 3.67 -15.64
C MET A 126 -16.86 4.46 -15.65
N ILE A 127 -17.63 4.37 -16.73
CA ILE A 127 -18.96 5.01 -16.91
C ILE A 127 -19.95 4.48 -15.88
N ASN A 128 -20.03 3.17 -15.67
CA ASN A 128 -20.90 2.56 -14.67
C ASN A 128 -20.54 3.04 -13.26
N ARG A 129 -19.24 3.06 -12.93
CA ARG A 129 -18.75 3.56 -11.64
C ARG A 129 -19.09 5.04 -11.42
N ALA A 130 -19.02 5.87 -12.47
CA ALA A 130 -19.39 7.28 -12.36
C ALA A 130 -20.87 7.46 -12.03
N ARG A 131 -21.76 6.69 -12.66
CA ARG A 131 -23.20 6.70 -12.31
C ARG A 131 -23.41 6.33 -10.84
N ASP A 132 -22.80 5.25 -10.38
CA ASP A 132 -23.00 4.76 -9.02
C ASP A 132 -22.56 5.81 -7.98
N ILE A 133 -21.40 6.46 -8.19
CA ILE A 133 -20.91 7.52 -7.31
C ILE A 133 -21.87 8.71 -7.25
N LEU A 134 -22.44 9.12 -8.38
CA LEU A 134 -23.35 10.27 -8.43
C LEU A 134 -24.73 9.98 -7.86
N LEU A 135 -25.21 8.74 -8.00
CA LEU A 135 -26.47 8.32 -7.38
C LEU A 135 -26.33 8.17 -5.87
N ASP A 136 -25.20 7.66 -5.38
CA ASP A 136 -24.90 7.57 -3.94
C ASP A 136 -24.87 8.96 -3.28
N GLU A 137 -24.31 9.98 -3.96
CA GLU A 137 -24.33 11.37 -3.47
C GLU A 137 -25.73 11.99 -3.42
N LEU A 138 -26.65 11.57 -4.30
CA LEU A 138 -28.04 12.03 -4.25
C LEU A 138 -28.88 11.33 -3.17
N ASP A 139 -28.46 10.14 -2.75
CA ASP A 139 -29.14 9.32 -1.74
C ASP A 139 -28.61 9.56 -0.31
N GLY A 140 -27.42 10.16 -0.17
CA GLY A 140 -26.77 10.51 1.10
C GLY A 140 -27.14 11.88 1.63
#